data_AF-A0A538NEV6-F1
#
_entry.id   AF-A0A538NEV6-F1
#
_cell.length_a   1.000
_cell.length_b   1.000
_cell.length_c   1.000
_cell.angle_alpha   90.00
_cell.angle_beta   90.00
_cell.angle_gamma   90.00
#
_symmetry.space_group_name_H-M   'P 1'
#
loop_
_entity.id
_entity.type
_entity.pdbx_description
1 polymer ?
#
loop_
_entity_poly.entity_id
_entity_poly.type
_entity_poly.pdbx_seq_one_letter_code
_entity_poly.pdbx_strand_id
1 'polypeptide(L)'
;MQLAFSLPCSRGQVVGRHCYNMLFFRSEERVREWCAAHGYPIRPLVTMDQLWTLATTWYSTRLQENSRRPQPDEMRAIFAGLGLGGDFWDPQSDTFGYP
;
A
#
# COMPACT_ATOMS: atom_id res chain seq x y z
N MET A 1 -7.86 -6.91 -15.24
CA MET A 1 -6.83 -6.73 -14.20
C MET A 1 -7.36 -5.68 -13.24
N GLN A 2 -7.80 -6.06 -12.05
CA GLN A 2 -8.31 -5.10 -11.07
C GLN A 2 -7.14 -4.54 -10.27
N LEU A 3 -7.03 -3.22 -10.23
CA LEU A 3 -5.94 -2.51 -9.57
C LEU A 3 -6.52 -1.75 -8.38
N ALA A 4 -5.80 -1.75 -7.26
CA ALA A 4 -6.11 -0.85 -6.17
C ALA A 4 -5.13 0.33 -6.17
N PHE A 5 -5.70 1.52 -6.08
CA PHE A 5 -4.99 2.80 -6.11
C PHE A 5 -5.24 3.52 -4.79
N SER A 6 -4.19 3.93 -4.09
CA SER A 6 -4.32 4.72 -2.85
C SER A 6 -4.36 6.21 -3.19
N LEU A 7 -5.41 6.92 -2.75
CA LEU A 7 -5.47 8.38 -2.84
C LEU A 7 -4.40 9.03 -1.93
N PRO A 8 -4.00 10.28 -2.20
CA PRO A 8 -3.11 11.02 -1.31
C PRO A 8 -3.65 11.04 0.12
N CYS A 9 -2.89 10.44 1.04
CA CYS A 9 -3.02 10.69 2.47
C CYS A 9 -1.98 11.73 2.86
N SER A 10 -2.38 12.74 3.63
CA SER A 10 -1.42 13.60 4.32
C SER A 10 -0.58 12.73 5.28
N ARG A 11 0.71 12.59 4.95
CA ARG A 11 1.87 12.16 5.77
C ARG A 11 1.68 11.01 6.77
N GLY A 12 2.43 9.91 6.57
CA GLY A 12 2.97 9.11 7.69
C GLY A 12 2.27 7.80 8.10
N GLN A 13 1.44 7.15 7.27
CA GLN A 13 0.77 5.89 7.67
C GLN A 13 0.55 4.88 6.53
N VAL A 14 1.45 3.90 6.39
CA VAL A 14 1.44 2.91 5.29
C VAL A 14 0.19 2.01 5.24
N VAL A 15 -0.49 1.74 6.37
CA VAL A 15 -1.53 0.68 6.41
C VAL A 15 -2.82 1.05 7.17
N GLY A 16 -2.79 2.08 8.04
CA GLY A 16 -3.96 2.46 8.86
C GLY A 16 -4.94 3.40 8.16
N ARG A 17 -4.44 4.45 7.49
CA ARG A 17 -5.25 5.44 6.75
C ARG A 17 -5.22 5.26 5.23
N HIS A 18 -4.21 4.60 4.66
CA HIS A 18 -4.12 4.38 3.21
C HIS A 18 -5.23 3.47 2.66
N CYS A 19 -5.70 2.50 3.44
CA CYS A 19 -6.79 1.59 3.05
C CYS A 19 -8.18 2.26 3.02
N TYR A 20 -8.36 3.38 3.73
CA TYR A 20 -9.64 4.11 3.78
C TYR A 20 -9.97 4.83 2.46
N ASN A 21 -8.97 5.00 1.59
CA ASN A 21 -9.08 5.71 0.32
C ASN A 21 -8.51 4.87 -0.85
N MET A 22 -8.79 3.55 -0.85
CA MET A 22 -8.43 2.69 -1.99
C MET A 22 -9.55 2.70 -3.04
N LEU A 23 -9.20 3.11 -4.25
CA LEU A 23 -10.07 3.03 -5.41
C LEU A 23 -9.71 1.81 -6.25
N PHE A 24 -10.73 1.12 -6.77
CA PHE A 24 -10.54 -0.01 -7.67
C PHE A 24 -10.73 0.40 -9.12
N PHE A 25 -9.78 0.03 -9.98
CA PHE A 25 -9.84 0.31 -11.41
C PHE A 25 -9.72 -0.99 -12.21
N ARG A 26 -10.36 -1.02 -13.38
CA ARG A 26 -10.33 -2.17 -14.31
C ARG A 26 -9.04 -2.27 -15.14
N SER A 27 -8.26 -1.19 -15.22
CA SER A 27 -6.99 -1.10 -15.96
C SER A 27 -6.18 0.13 -15.50
N GLU A 28 -4.87 0.11 -15.75
CA GLU A 28 -3.96 1.21 -15.40
C GLU A 28 -4.29 2.49 -16.19
N GLU A 29 -4.77 2.33 -17.42
CA GLU A 29 -5.21 3.44 -18.27
C GLU A 29 -6.30 4.27 -17.57
N ARG A 30 -7.29 3.60 -16.96
CA ARG A 30 -8.36 4.30 -16.21
C ARG A 30 -7.84 5.03 -14.98
N VAL A 31 -6.77 4.51 -14.36
CA VAL A 31 -6.11 5.23 -13.26
C VAL A 31 -5.48 6.52 -13.78
N ARG A 32 -4.77 6.47 -14.91
CA ARG A 32 -4.11 7.63 -15.53
C ARG A 32 -5.12 8.70 -15.95
N GLU A 33 -6.21 8.29 -16.62
CA GLU A 33 -7.31 9.19 -17.01
C GLU A 33 -7.93 9.87 -15.79
N TRP A 34 -8.25 9.09 -14.76
CA TRP A 34 -8.84 9.62 -13.53
C TRP A 34 -7.88 10.59 -12.82
N CYS A 35 -6.60 10.23 -12.71
CA CYS A 35 -5.57 11.10 -12.13
C CYS A 35 -5.43 12.42 -12.90
N ALA A 36 -5.37 12.36 -14.24
CA ALA A 36 -5.28 13.54 -15.08
C ALA A 36 -6.50 14.46 -14.94
N ALA A 37 -7.71 13.88 -14.90
CA ALA A 37 -8.95 14.64 -14.76
C ALA A 37 -9.09 15.34 -13.40
N HIS A 38 -8.45 14.81 -12.35
CA HIS A 38 -8.55 15.34 -10.99
C HIS A 38 -7.27 16.06 -10.52
N GLY A 39 -6.25 16.17 -11.38
CA GLY A 39 -4.98 16.83 -11.03
C GLY A 39 -4.13 16.07 -10.02
N TYR A 40 -4.27 14.74 -9.93
CA TYR A 40 -3.49 13.91 -9.03
C TYR A 40 -2.27 13.28 -9.73
N PRO A 41 -1.12 13.15 -9.05
CA PRO A 41 0.00 12.37 -9.57
C PRO A 41 -0.32 10.87 -9.52
N ILE A 42 0.14 10.12 -10.53
CA ILE A 42 0.08 8.66 -10.47
C ILE A 42 1.01 8.15 -9.36
N ARG A 43 0.53 7.16 -8.61
CA ARG A 43 1.25 6.49 -7.52
C ARG A 43 1.46 5.02 -7.89
N PRO A 44 2.36 4.31 -7.20
CA PRO A 44 2.50 2.87 -7.38
C PRO A 44 1.16 2.16 -7.29
N LEU A 45 0.88 1.32 -8.28
CA LEU A 45 -0.35 0.54 -8.36
C LEU A 45 -0.10 -0.84 -7.76
N VAL A 46 -1.13 -1.40 -7.13
CA VAL A 46 -1.11 -2.80 -6.68
C VAL A 46 -2.15 -3.58 -7.47
N THR A 47 -1.78 -4.77 -7.94
CA THR A 47 -2.73 -5.71 -8.53
C THR A 47 -3.61 -6.32 -7.44
N MET A 48 -4.76 -6.87 -7.83
CA MET A 48 -5.62 -7.61 -6.90
C MET A 48 -4.89 -8.77 -6.23
N ASP A 49 -4.05 -9.50 -6.98
CA ASP A 49 -3.27 -10.62 -6.44
C ASP A 49 -2.24 -10.14 -5.41
N GLN A 50 -1.53 -9.04 -5.70
CA GLN A 50 -0.62 -8.42 -4.74
C GLN A 50 -1.36 -7.97 -3.47
N LEU A 51 -2.53 -7.33 -3.63
CA LEU A 51 -3.35 -6.87 -2.51
C LEU A 51 -3.85 -8.04 -1.66
N TRP A 52 -4.33 -9.11 -2.29
CA TRP A 52 -4.81 -10.31 -1.61
C TRP A 52 -3.70 -11.02 -0.84
N THR A 53 -2.55 -11.25 -1.49
CA THR A 53 -1.39 -11.88 -0.84
C THR A 53 -0.85 -10.99 0.29
N LEU A 54 -0.87 -9.66 0.10
CA LEU A 54 -0.53 -8.72 1.16
C LEU A 54 -1.46 -8.88 2.36
N ALA A 55 -2.78 -8.84 2.15
CA ALA A 55 -3.78 -8.92 3.22
C ALA A 55 -3.68 -10.25 3.99
N THR A 56 -3.63 -11.38 3.27
CA THR A 56 -3.52 -12.70 3.89
C THR A 56 -2.23 -12.89 4.66
N THR A 57 -1.10 -12.37 4.16
CA THR A 57 0.18 -12.39 4.90
C THR A 57 0.11 -11.51 6.14
N TRP A 58 -0.44 -10.30 6.00
CA TRP A 58 -0.54 -9.31 7.08
C TRP A 58 -1.40 -9.78 8.26
N TYR A 59 -2.47 -10.52 7.95
CA TYR A 59 -3.44 -11.01 8.94
C TYR A 59 -3.28 -12.51 9.25
N SER A 60 -2.19 -13.15 8.79
CA SER A 60 -1.96 -14.59 8.95
C SER A 60 -2.00 -15.07 10.41
N THR A 61 -1.54 -14.25 11.35
CA THR A 61 -1.50 -14.58 12.79
C THR A 61 -2.66 -13.98 13.56
N ARG A 62 -3.70 -13.43 12.89
CA ARG A 62 -4.71 -12.59 13.56
C ARG A 62 -5.53 -13.29 14.63
N LEU A 63 -5.63 -14.62 14.55
CA LEU A 63 -6.34 -15.46 15.53
C LEU A 63 -5.41 -16.05 16.61
N GLN A 64 -4.11 -15.76 16.57
CA GLN A 64 -3.15 -16.24 17.55
C GLN A 64 -3.02 -15.24 18.72
N GLU A 65 -2.78 -15.73 19.93
CA GLU A 65 -2.65 -14.90 21.13
C GLU A 65 -1.50 -13.89 21.03
N ASN A 66 -0.41 -14.29 20.37
CA ASN A 66 0.74 -13.43 20.09
C ASN A 66 0.59 -12.59 18.80
N SER A 67 -0.64 -12.43 18.30
CA SER A 67 -0.90 -11.63 17.10
C SER A 67 -0.34 -10.22 17.28
N ARG A 68 0.59 -9.86 16.40
CA ARG A 68 1.15 -8.52 16.33
C ARG A 68 1.23 -8.07 14.89
N ARG A 69 1.28 -6.75 14.71
CA ARG A 69 1.63 -6.15 13.43
C ARG A 69 3.06 -6.58 13.05
N PRO A 70 3.35 -6.81 11.74
CA PRO A 70 4.72 -6.98 11.27
C PRO A 70 5.59 -5.79 11.70
N GLN A 71 6.83 -6.03 12.09
CA GLN A 71 7.85 -5.00 12.35
C GLN A 71 8.35 -4.41 11.02
N PRO A 72 9.01 -3.23 11.01
CA PRO A 72 9.47 -2.60 9.78
C PRO A 72 10.27 -3.51 8.86
N ASP A 73 11.17 -4.34 9.41
CA ASP A 73 11.98 -5.28 8.62
C ASP A 73 11.13 -6.39 7.99
N GLU A 74 10.14 -6.88 8.72
CA GLU A 74 9.18 -7.87 8.22
C GLU A 74 8.27 -7.25 7.15
N MET A 75 7.86 -5.99 7.30
CA MET A 75 7.09 -5.28 6.27
C MET A 75 7.90 -5.17 4.97
N ARG A 76 9.18 -4.79 5.05
CA ARG A 76 10.05 -4.71 3.87
C ARG A 76 10.18 -6.07 3.18
N ALA A 77 10.35 -7.15 3.94
CA ALA A 77 10.40 -8.50 3.38
C ALA A 77 9.09 -8.89 2.68
N ILE A 78 7.94 -8.58 3.28
CA ILE A 78 6.62 -8.84 2.70
C ILE A 78 6.45 -8.04 1.39
N PHE A 79 6.76 -6.75 1.39
CA PHE A 79 6.62 -5.91 0.20
C PHE A 79 7.57 -6.35 -0.92
N ALA A 80 8.84 -6.63 -0.60
CA ALA A 80 9.81 -7.13 -1.56
C ALA A 80 9.35 -8.46 -2.19
N GLY A 81 8.79 -9.38 -1.39
CA GLY A 81 8.24 -10.65 -1.86
C GLY A 81 7.05 -10.50 -2.83
N LEU A 82 6.36 -9.36 -2.78
CA LEU A 82 5.24 -9.03 -3.66
C LEU A 82 5.65 -8.18 -4.87
N GLY A 83 6.94 -7.86 -5.02
CA GLY A 83 7.43 -6.93 -6.03
C GLY A 83 7.04 -5.47 -5.76
N LEU A 84 6.66 -5.15 -4.52
CA LEU A 84 6.32 -3.79 -4.07
C LEU A 84 7.59 -3.13 -3.52
N GLY A 85 8.36 -2.49 -4.39
CA GLY A 85 9.64 -1.87 -4.06
C GLY A 85 9.70 -0.37 -4.36
N GLY A 86 10.79 0.26 -3.93
CA GLY A 86 11.02 1.70 -4.04
C GLY A 86 10.57 2.47 -2.80
N ASP A 87 10.96 3.74 -2.73
CA ASP A 87 10.83 4.58 -1.54
C ASP A 87 9.39 4.64 -1.00
N PHE A 88 8.38 4.53 -1.86
CA PHE A 88 6.97 4.52 -1.44
C PHE A 88 6.61 3.37 -0.48
N TRP A 89 7.26 2.21 -0.60
CA TRP A 89 6.97 1.01 0.20
C TRP A 89 7.95 0.81 1.36
N ASP A 90 8.92 1.72 1.53
CA ASP A 90 9.86 1.64 2.63
C ASP A 90 9.26 2.28 3.90
N PRO A 91 9.04 1.52 4.99
CA PRO A 91 8.57 2.08 6.25
C PRO A 91 9.56 3.07 6.90
N GLN A 92 10.80 3.17 6.42
CA GLN A 92 11.83 4.10 6.90
C GLN A 92 12.05 5.31 5.99
N SER A 93 11.54 5.30 4.75
CA SER A 93 11.63 6.45 3.85
C SER A 93 10.68 7.59 4.27
N ASP A 94 9.67 7.26 5.08
CA ASP A 94 8.89 8.25 5.80
C ASP A 94 9.84 8.94 6.79
N THR A 95 10.18 10.18 6.49
CA THR A 95 10.84 11.05 7.46
C THR A 95 9.81 11.27 8.58
N PHE A 96 9.90 10.49 9.65
CA PHE A 96 9.28 10.83 10.94
C PHE A 96 10.05 12.01 11.53
N GLY A 97 10.02 13.13 10.81
CA GLY A 97 10.52 14.42 11.24
C GLY A 97 9.38 15.15 11.93
N TYR A 98 9.39 15.13 13.25
CA TYR A 98 9.08 16.33 13.99
C TYR A 98 10.40 16.83 14.60
N PRO A 99 10.63 18.15 14.70
CA PRO A 99 11.54 18.67 15.72
C PRO A 99 11.09 18.23 17.12
#